data_AF-A0A4R4XW81-F1
#
_entry.id   AF-A0A4R4XW81-F1
#
_cell.length_a   1.000
_cell.length_b   1.000
_cell.length_c   1.000
_cell.angle_alpha   90.00
_cell.angle_beta   90.00
_cell.angle_gamma   90.00
#
_symmetry.space_group_name_H-M   'P 1'
#
loop_
_entity.id
_entity.type
_entity.pdbx_description
1 polymer ?
#
loop_
_entity_poly.entity_id
_entity_poly.type
_entity_poly.pdbx_seq_one_letter_code
_entity_poly.pdbx_strand_id
1 'polypeptide(L)' 'MNRDDLQALACEDCPAVVHVSRGQGLSGPVRVVVVEHEASCPWLTRVAPDGATVPGALGVLTHRARRDDEGGLS' A
#
# COMPACT_ATOMS: atom_id res chain seq x y z
N MET A 1 -6.22 4.57 -13.90
CA MET A 1 -6.43 3.74 -12.70
C MET A 1 -7.42 4.44 -11.82
N ASN A 2 -8.65 3.93 -11.80
CA ASN A 2 -9.73 4.38 -10.93
C ASN A 2 -9.58 3.73 -9.53
N ARG A 3 -10.51 3.99 -8.61
CA ARG A 3 -10.46 3.43 -7.25
C ARG A 3 -10.65 1.90 -7.25
N ASP A 4 -11.52 1.39 -8.11
CA ASP A 4 -11.87 -0.03 -8.17
C ASP A 4 -10.67 -0.88 -8.66
N ASP A 5 -9.92 -0.36 -9.63
CA ASP A 5 -8.65 -0.94 -10.10
C ASP A 5 -7.60 -1.03 -8.97
N LEU A 6 -7.62 -0.07 -8.05
CA LEU A 6 -6.69 -0.02 -6.92
C LEU A 6 -7.14 -0.94 -5.77
N GLN A 7 -8.45 -1.11 -5.58
CA GLN A 7 -8.98 -2.08 -4.63
C GLN A 7 -8.76 -3.53 -5.07
N ALA A 8 -8.70 -3.81 -6.38
CA ALA A 8 -8.28 -5.11 -6.89
C ALA A 8 -6.82 -5.49 -6.54
N LEU A 9 -6.00 -4.52 -6.12
CA LEU A 9 -4.65 -4.76 -5.60
C LEU A 9 -4.67 -5.20 -4.12
N ALA A 10 -5.80 -5.04 -3.44
CA ALA A 10 -5.99 -5.61 -2.11
C ALA A 10 -6.31 -7.10 -2.21
N CYS A 11 -6.03 -7.83 -1.13
CA CYS A 11 -6.45 -9.22 -1.05
C CYS A 11 -7.99 -9.26 -0.91
N GLU A 12 -8.66 -10.20 -1.58
CA GLU A 12 -10.11 -10.38 -1.44
C GLU A 12 -10.51 -10.75 -0.01
N ASP A 13 -9.57 -11.34 0.73
CA ASP A 13 -9.77 -11.93 2.05
C ASP A 13 -9.60 -10.93 3.22
N CYS A 14 -9.28 -9.66 2.95
CA CYS A 14 -8.97 -8.68 3.97
C CYS A 14 -9.57 -7.30 3.64
N PRO A 15 -10.14 -6.58 4.63
CA PRO A 15 -10.62 -5.21 4.43
C PRO A 15 -9.43 -4.25 4.33
N ALA A 16 -8.73 -4.24 3.19
CA ALA A 16 -7.59 -3.36 3.01
C ALA A 16 -8.03 -1.90 2.84
N VAL A 17 -7.22 -0.99 3.36
CA VAL A 17 -7.39 0.45 3.18
C VAL A 17 -6.41 0.93 2.11
N VAL A 18 -6.92 1.65 1.11
CA VAL A 18 -6.10 2.21 0.03
C VAL A 18 -5.90 3.71 0.26
N HIS A 19 -4.65 4.11 0.43
CA HIS A 19 -4.23 5.50 0.47
C HIS A 19 -3.60 5.90 -0.86
N VAL A 20 -4.03 7.04 -1.40
CA VAL A 20 -3.47 7.59 -2.64
C VAL A 20 -2.98 8.99 -2.37
N SER A 21 -1.70 9.24 -2.64
CA SER A 21 -1.09 10.56 -2.54
C SER A 21 -0.24 10.89 -3.76
N ARG A 22 0.17 12.15 -3.86
CA ARG A 22 1.15 12.60 -4.86
C ARG A 22 2.44 12.94 -4.12
N GLY A 23 3.54 12.43 -4.61
CA GLY A 23 4.89 12.74 -4.13
C GLY A 23 5.69 13.45 -5.22
N GLN A 24 6.91 13.83 -4.87
CA GLN A 24 7.89 14.37 -5.80
C GLN A 24 9.02 13.35 -5.97
N GLY A 25 9.18 12.84 -7.18
CA GLY A 25 10.31 12.00 -7.57
C GLY A 25 11.41 12.83 -8.24
N LEU A 26 12.58 12.21 -8.44
CA LEU A 26 13.74 12.86 -9.08
C LEU A 26 13.45 13.36 -10.49
N SER A 27 12.54 12.69 -11.22
CA SER A 27 12.18 13.03 -12.61
C SER A 27 10.85 13.79 -12.74
N GLY A 28 10.22 14.17 -11.63
CA GLY A 28 8.91 14.83 -11.65
C GLY A 28 7.91 14.29 -10.63
N PRO A 29 6.66 14.76 -10.68
CA PRO A 29 5.62 14.30 -9.76
C PRO A 29 5.34 12.81 -9.97
N VAL A 30 5.20 12.08 -8.86
CA VAL A 30 4.91 10.64 -8.85
C VAL A 30 3.64 10.36 -8.06
N ARG A 31 2.89 9.34 -8.47
CA ARG A 31 1.76 8.85 -7.68
C ARG A 31 2.26 7.84 -6.65
N VAL A 32 1.84 7.97 -5.40
CA VAL A 32 2.14 6.99 -4.35
C VAL A 32 0.82 6.33 -3.95
N VAL A 33 0.78 5.01 -4.02
CA VAL A 33 -0.36 4.20 -3.60
C VAL A 33 0.13 3.30 -2.47
N VAL A 34 -0.55 3.35 -1.34
CA VAL A 34 -0.30 2.44 -0.22
C VAL A 34 -1.55 1.62 0.00
N VAL A 35 -1.41 0.30 -0.09
CA VAL A 35 -2.46 -0.66 0.26
C VAL A 35 -2.11 -1.22 1.62
N GLU A 36 -2.87 -0.83 2.63
CA GLU A 36 -2.71 -1.27 4.01
C GLU A 36 -3.64 -2.45 4.29
N HIS A 37 -3.07 -3.61 4.58
CA HIS A 37 -3.79 -4.84 4.89
C HIS A 37 -3.90 -5.01 6.40
N GLU A 38 -4.85 -5.78 6.88
CA GLU A 38 -4.86 -6.21 8.29
C GLU A 38 -3.57 -6.94 8.66
N ALA A 39 -3.09 -6.77 9.91
CA ALA A 39 -1.82 -7.33 10.36
C ALA A 39 -1.75 -8.86 10.23
N SER A 40 -2.90 -9.51 10.39
CA SER A 40 -3.08 -10.95 10.26
C SER A 40 -3.32 -11.43 8.82
N CYS A 41 -3.23 -10.55 7.81
CA CYS A 41 -3.50 -10.87 6.42
C CYS A 41 -2.54 -11.96 5.90
N PRO A 42 -3.02 -13.19 5.64
CA PRO A 42 -2.16 -14.29 5.23
C PRO A 42 -1.69 -14.14 3.79
N TRP A 43 -2.40 -13.36 2.96
CA TRP A 43 -1.96 -13.02 1.62
C TRP A 43 -0.73 -12.13 1.67
N LEU A 44 -0.78 -11.04 2.45
CA LEU A 44 0.33 -10.11 2.59
C LEU A 44 1.59 -10.83 3.07
N THR A 45 1.51 -11.67 4.11
CA THR A 45 2.67 -12.45 4.59
C THR A 45 3.28 -13.33 3.50
N ARG A 46 2.46 -13.86 2.57
CA ARG A 46 2.93 -14.72 1.48
C ARG A 46 3.56 -13.95 0.32
N VAL A 47 3.02 -12.81 -0.05
CA VAL A 47 3.47 -12.05 -1.23
C VAL A 47 4.40 -10.87 -0.91
N ALA A 48 4.39 -10.39 0.33
CA ALA A 48 4.97 -9.12 0.74
C ALA A 48 5.35 -9.10 2.25
N PRO A 49 6.14 -10.07 2.76
CA PRO A 49 6.40 -10.26 4.20
C PRO A 49 7.00 -9.04 4.91
N ASP A 50 7.80 -8.22 4.22
CA ASP A 50 8.41 -7.00 4.77
C ASP A 50 7.77 -5.69 4.27
N GLY A 51 6.65 -5.82 3.54
CA GLY A 51 6.04 -4.74 2.78
C GLY A 51 6.63 -4.63 1.38
N ALA A 52 5.90 -5.15 0.38
CA ALA A 52 6.34 -5.12 -1.01
C ALA A 52 6.16 -3.73 -1.59
N THR A 53 7.24 -3.13 -2.08
CA THR A 53 7.20 -1.89 -2.85
C THR A 53 7.51 -2.18 -4.31
N VAL A 54 6.57 -1.87 -5.19
CA VAL A 54 6.66 -2.03 -6.64
C VAL A 54 6.80 -0.64 -7.26
N PRO A 55 8.02 -0.24 -7.67
CA PRO A 55 8.20 0.99 -8.44
C PRO A 55 7.72 0.80 -9.88
N GLY A 56 7.00 1.79 -10.40
CA GLY A 56 6.59 1.87 -11.80
C GLY A 56 6.99 3.20 -12.41
N ALA A 57 6.94 3.29 -13.74
CA ALA A 57 7.33 4.51 -14.47
C ALA A 57 6.56 5.78 -14.06
N LEU A 58 5.39 5.63 -13.43
CA LEU A 58 4.49 6.72 -13.06
C LEU A 58 4.26 6.87 -11.55
N GLY A 59 4.92 6.04 -10.73
CA GLY A 59 4.61 6.00 -9.31
C GLY A 59 5.19 4.83 -8.54
N VAL A 60 4.73 4.70 -7.30
CA VAL A 60 5.12 3.65 -6.37
C VAL A 60 3.85 3.03 -5.80
N LEU A 61 3.78 1.70 -5.80
CA LEU A 61 2.78 0.91 -5.10
C LEU A 61 3.44 0.22 -3.92
N THR A 62 2.91 0.37 -2.72
CA THR A 62 3.41 -0.31 -1.52
C THR A 62 2.29 -1.07 -0.84
N HIS A 63 2.52 -2.35 -0.59
CA HIS A 63 1.69 -3.18 0.30
C HIS A 63 2.31 -3.18 1.68
N ARG A 64 1.52 -2.99 2.73
CA ARG A 64 2.00 -3.07 4.13
C ARG A 64 0.94 -3.63 5.06
N ALA A 65 1.38 -4.18 6.17
CA ALA A 65 0.50 -4.52 7.29
C ALA A 65 0.12 -3.23 8.02
N ARG A 66 -1.14 -3.16 8.46
CA ARG A 66 -1.61 -2.21 9.45
C ARG A 66 -0.75 -2.41 10.68
N ARG A 67 -0.12 -1.34 11.15
CA ARG A 67 0.50 -1.38 12.46
C ARG A 67 -0.62 -1.25 13.47
N ASP A 68 -0.73 -2.19 14.39
CA ASP A 68 -1.40 -1.88 15.65
C ASP A 68 -0.69 -0.65 16.21
N ASP A 69 -1.45 0.41 16.49
CA ASP A 69 -0.93 1.68 16.94
C ASP A 69 -0.23 1.49 18.29
N GLU A 70 1.05 1.13 18.29
CA GLU A 70 1.93 1.34 19.43
C GLU A 70 2.21 2.84 19.50
N GLY A 71 1.27 3.56 20.09
CA GLY A 71 1.49 4.84 20.73
C GLY A 71 1.82 5.99 19.77
N GLY A 72 0.83 6.87 19.60
CA GLY A 72 1.10 8.26 19.27
C GLY A 72 2.30 8.81 20.05
N LEU A 73 3.23 9.41 19.31
CA LEU A 73 4.22 10.31 19.87
C LEU A 73 4.08 11.63 19.12
N SER A 74 3.59 12.58 19.91
CA SER A 74 3.58 14.04 19.76
C SER A 74 4.81 14.64 19.08
#